data_AF-F3FDM9-F1
#
_entry.id   AF-F3FDM9-F1
#
_cell.length_a   1.000
_cell.length_b   1.000
_cell.length_c   1.000
_cell.angle_alpha   90.00
_cell.angle_beta   90.00
_cell.angle_gamma   90.00
#
_symmetry.space_group_name_H-M   'P 1'
#
loop_
_entity.id
_entity.type
_entity.pdbx_description
1 polymer ?
#
loop_
_entity_poly.entity_id
_entity_poly.type
_entity_poly.pdbx_seq_one_letter_code
_entity_poly.pdbx_strand_id
1 'polypeptide(L)' 'MNKAISDLSAHTPMMQQYWKLKNQHLDQLMFYRMGDFYEIFYEDAKKAAKLLDITLTA' A
#
# COMPACT_ATOMS: atom_id res chain seq x y z
N MET A 1 14.49 -3.40 21.55
CA MET A 1 13.87 -2.44 20.61
C MET A 1 13.02 -3.22 19.62
N ASN A 2 11.83 -3.66 20.04
CA ASN A 2 10.96 -4.50 19.23
C ASN A 2 9.87 -3.63 18.61
N LYS A 3 10.18 -2.99 17.48
CA LYS A 3 9.13 -2.44 16.62
C LYS A 3 8.59 -3.62 15.83
N ALA A 4 7.38 -4.05 16.18
CA ALA A 4 6.69 -5.22 15.64
C ALA A 4 6.98 -5.41 14.15
N ILE A 5 7.73 -6.46 13.82
CA ILE A 5 7.59 -7.09 12.51
C ILE A 5 6.20 -7.73 12.60
N SER A 6 5.18 -6.97 12.21
CA SER A 6 3.81 -7.47 12.10
C SER A 6 3.89 -8.75 11.30
N ASP A 7 3.45 -9.87 11.89
CA ASP A 7 3.43 -11.13 11.18
C ASP A 7 2.59 -10.97 9.91
N LEU A 8 3.27 -10.91 8.77
CA LEU A 8 2.63 -10.71 7.47
C LEU A 8 1.97 -12.01 6.98
N SER A 9 2.15 -13.15 7.66
CA SER A 9 1.58 -14.43 7.27
C SER A 9 0.05 -14.41 7.15
N ALA A 10 -0.61 -13.55 7.93
CA ALA A 10 -2.07 -13.35 7.89
C ALA A 10 -2.57 -12.62 6.63
N HIS A 11 -1.68 -12.00 5.85
CA HIS A 11 -2.03 -11.28 4.63
C HIS A 11 -1.93 -12.18 3.40
N THR A 12 -2.69 -11.86 2.35
CA THR A 12 -2.54 -12.53 1.04
C THR A 12 -1.11 -12.38 0.51
N PRO A 13 -0.60 -13.31 -0.30
CA PRO A 13 0.77 -13.22 -0.84
C PRO A 13 1.08 -11.88 -1.51
N MET A 14 0.09 -11.29 -2.19
CA MET A 14 0.19 -9.96 -2.81
C MET A 14 0.38 -8.87 -1.75
N MET A 15 -0.43 -8.86 -0.70
CA MET A 15 -0.31 -7.86 0.38
C MET A 15 0.97 -8.02 1.19
N GLN A 16 1.50 -9.24 1.32
CA GLN A 16 2.82 -9.45 1.92
C GLN A 16 3.93 -8.76 1.11
N GLN A 17 3.88 -8.87 -0.23
CA GLN A 17 4.82 -8.20 -1.11
C GLN A 17 4.65 -6.67 -1.05
N TYR A 18 3.41 -6.18 -1.07
CA TYR A 18 3.09 -4.76 -0.92
C TYR A 18 3.71 -4.19 0.37
N TRP A 19 3.49 -4.83 1.52
CA TRP A 19 4.03 -4.35 2.81
C TRP A 19 5.57 -4.40 2.87
N LYS A 20 6.20 -5.42 2.27
CA LYS A 20 7.67 -5.49 2.18
C LYS A 20 8.25 -4.29 1.44
N LEU A 21 7.64 -3.90 0.33
CA LEU A 21 8.07 -2.74 -0.46
C LEU A 21 7.72 -1.42 0.25
N LYS A 22 6.49 -1.31 0.78
CA LYS A 22 6.03 -0.09 1.46
C LYS A 22 6.83 0.24 2.71
N ASN A 23 7.31 -0.77 3.45
CA ASN A 23 8.17 -0.56 4.62
C ASN A 23 9.52 0.07 4.28
N GLN A 24 9.96 0.02 3.02
CA GLN A 24 11.18 0.71 2.56
C GLN A 24 10.91 2.19 2.22
N HIS A 25 9.63 2.55 1.99
CA HIS A 25 9.19 3.86 1.52
C HIS A 25 7.93 4.33 2.26
N LEU A 26 8.01 4.41 3.60
CA LEU A 26 6.86 4.71 4.46
C LEU A 26 6.21 6.07 4.15
N ASP A 27 7.01 7.06 3.77
CA ASP A 27 6.56 8.46 3.58
C ASP A 27 6.16 8.80 2.14
N GLN A 28 6.28 7.84 1.21
CA GLN A 28 6.01 8.06 -0.22
C GLN A 28 4.74 7.33 -0.67
N LEU A 29 3.99 7.90 -1.61
CA LEU A 29 2.87 7.18 -2.24
C LEU A 29 3.41 6.02 -3.09
N MET A 30 2.93 4.81 -2.83
CA MET A 30 3.32 3.62 -3.59
C MET A 30 2.28 3.30 -4.66
N PHE A 31 2.70 3.36 -5.91
CA PHE A 31 1.89 2.95 -7.06
C PHE A 31 2.20 1.48 -7.34
N TYR A 32 1.30 0.60 -6.95
CA TYR A 32 1.48 -0.85 -7.08
C TYR A 32 0.83 -1.34 -8.38
N ARG A 33 1.62 -1.88 -9.31
CA ARG A 33 1.10 -2.33 -10.60
C ARG A 33 0.31 -3.63 -10.44
N MET A 34 -0.97 -3.59 -10.81
CA MET A 34 -1.84 -4.76 -10.90
C MET A 34 -2.46 -4.83 -12.29
N GLY A 35 -1.85 -5.65 -13.15
CA GLY A 35 -2.21 -5.74 -14.56
C GLY A 35 -1.96 -4.42 -15.29
N ASP A 36 -3.04 -3.82 -15.80
CA ASP A 36 -3.02 -2.59 -16.59
C ASP A 36 -3.16 -1.31 -15.73
N PHE A 37 -3.44 -1.46 -14.43
CA PHE A 37 -3.64 -0.34 -13.52
C PHE A 37 -2.53 -0.24 -12.47
N TYR A 38 -2.35 0.98 -11.97
CA TYR A 38 -1.63 1.22 -10.73
C TYR A 38 -2.64 1.42 -9.62
N GLU A 39 -2.58 0.54 -8.63
CA GLU A 39 -3.42 0.59 -7.44
C GLU A 39 -2.62 1.15 -6.26
N ILE A 40 -3.34 1.84 -5.38
CA ILE A 40 -2.81 2.44 -4.16
C ILE A 40 -3.72 1.98 -3.03
N PHE A 41 -3.16 1.51 -1.93
CA PHE A 41 -3.91 0.86 -0.86
C PHE A 41 -3.86 1.64 0.47
N TYR A 42 -4.81 1.35 1.36
CA TYR A 42 -4.89 1.86 2.73
C TYR A 42 -4.85 3.41 2.81
N GLU A 43 -4.02 3.98 3.68
CA GLU A 43 -3.93 5.43 3.89
C GLU A 43 -3.36 6.17 2.67
N ASP A 44 -2.53 5.52 1.87
CA ASP A 44 -2.02 6.11 0.64
C ASP A 44 -3.15 6.30 -0.38
N ALA A 45 -4.14 5.39 -0.41
CA ALA A 45 -5.30 5.51 -1.29
C ALA A 45 -6.13 6.76 -0.95
N LYS A 46 -6.36 7.02 0.35
CA LYS A 46 -7.09 8.20 0.82
C LYS A 46 -6.36 9.49 0.48
N LYS A 47 -5.02 9.50 0.59
CA LYS A 47 -4.19 10.65 0.21
C LYS A 47 -4.22 10.86 -1.30
N ALA A 48 -4.03 9.79 -2.08
CA ALA A 48 -4.02 9.84 -3.53
C ALA A 48 -5.36 10.31 -4.10
N ALA A 49 -6.48 9.83 -3.56
CA ALA A 49 -7.82 10.27 -3.95
C ALA A 49 -7.98 11.80 -3.85
N LYS A 50 -7.50 12.41 -2.76
CA LYS A 50 -7.55 13.86 -2.55
C LYS A 50 -6.56 14.63 -3.43
N LEU A 51 -5.37 14.08 -3.65
CA LEU A 51 -4.29 14.77 -4.38
C LEU A 51 -4.45 14.67 -5.91
N LEU A 52 -4.98 13.55 -6.39
CA LEU A 52 -5.07 13.23 -7.82
C LEU A 52 -6.50 13.36 -8.36
N ASP A 53 -7.46 13.72 -7.50
CA ASP A 53 -8.89 13.82 -7.83
C ASP A 53 -9.44 12.55 -8.49
N ILE A 54 -9.14 11.40 -7.86
CA ILE A 54 -9.60 10.08 -8.29
C ILE A 54 -10.53 9.45 -7.25
N THR A 55 -11.45 8.62 -7.71
CA THR A 55 -12.42 7.94 -6.84
C THR A 55 -11.73 6.99 -5.86
N LEU A 56 -12.03 7.14 -4.57
CA LEU A 56 -11.66 6.17 -3.53
C LEU A 56 -12.69 5.04 -3.49
N THR A 57 -12.25 3.81 -3.76
CA THR A 57 -13.12 2.62 -3.69
C THR A 57 -13.15 2.02 -2.27
N ALA A 58 -14.30 1.45 -1.89
CA ALA A 58 -14.53 0.83 -0.58
C ALA A 58 -14.08 -0.63 -0.52
#